data_AF-A0A2E5ET60-F1
#
_entry.id   AF-A0A2E5ET60-F1
#
_cell.length_a   1.000
_cell.length_b   1.000
_cell.length_c   1.000
_cell.angle_alpha   90.00
_cell.angle_beta   90.00
_cell.angle_gamma   90.00
#
_symmetry.space_group_name_H-M   'P 1'
#
loop_
_entity.id
_entity.type
_entity.pdbx_description
1 polymer ?
#
loop_
_entity_poly.entity_id
_entity_poly.type
_entity_poly.pdbx_seq_one_letter_code
_entity_poly.pdbx_strand_id
1 'polypeptide(L)'
;MLAKTMDDIAVAKRPKPGRGKLLALKISLVIGSTAIGILVCEIAVRLLGMAPGVHAIWMTDDLSIYQRAKNPLLNHELKPGFTAEFPVGKTSANSHGLRDRERSIEKPEGTRRIGVLGDSVVEGVNYVSDEDTISRHLERLYADEKTEVLNLGVSGYCTIAEVELLKTKGLQFDLDELVVIFVSNDFNDVVPDHTTERGVVDRPEWSKRLFLNSHLFRVCCLRFNWFRFNEESSPYARNRDAIGESNVVRALPELRELANEHGFKLLIAVWPAFLDSGIKNYPVVEGEDLLVERLAKMNGIQLIKLDPVFREALRQQKGTQTPREMFSVRGDSIHPNPEAAKIAAMELQRALPEIVPPPYAPGPKDEQAIAWARRLSNESTPVAPRDEIERHYAALSRQVRGDEAEAYVLGLADKLTDNLFVQEKSGMLKFESKEHEAAARYFSRALALSPEDQSIRARLIVALRLAGDESRAKAVLENPSIEKPAAGDLRMCLAQLEIDAGALTNALGHLNAALQAQPDFQPAHDLKLKVEEDIRRARFRAAFKKK
;
A
#
# COMPACT_ATOMS: atom_id res chain seq x y z
N MET A 1 30.62 82.27 66.56
CA MET A 1 30.44 82.24 65.09
C MET A 1 31.31 81.09 64.59
N LEU A 2 30.87 80.04 63.93
CA LEU A 2 29.62 79.70 63.25
C LEU A 2 29.48 78.17 63.31
N ALA A 3 28.29 77.69 63.62
CA ALA A 3 27.86 76.30 63.48
C ALA A 3 27.18 76.10 62.11
N LYS A 4 27.02 74.83 61.69
CA LYS A 4 26.44 74.30 60.42
C LYS A 4 27.48 74.18 59.30
N THR A 5 27.69 73.05 58.60
CA THR A 5 26.75 72.00 58.15
C THR A 5 27.59 70.82 57.62
N MET A 6 27.40 69.61 58.16
CA MET A 6 27.98 68.35 57.60
C MET A 6 26.89 67.26 57.47
N ASP A 7 25.70 67.67 57.04
CA ASP A 7 24.65 66.75 56.59
C ASP A 7 24.19 67.29 55.24
N ASP A 8 24.58 66.63 54.14
CA ASP A 8 23.82 66.53 52.88
C ASP A 8 24.67 65.85 51.78
N ILE A 9 24.83 64.54 51.88
CA ILE A 9 24.89 63.69 50.68
C ILE A 9 23.61 62.86 50.71
N ALA A 10 22.53 63.47 50.21
CA ALA A 10 21.29 62.78 49.95
C ALA A 10 21.54 61.71 48.88
N VAL A 11 21.67 60.45 49.31
CA VAL A 11 21.50 59.29 48.44
C VAL A 11 20.08 59.37 47.89
N ALA A 12 19.94 59.79 46.63
CA ALA A 12 18.67 59.82 45.92
C ALA A 12 18.06 58.41 45.93
N LYS A 13 17.12 58.17 46.86
CA LYS A 13 16.33 56.94 46.90
C LYS A 13 15.55 56.85 45.59
N ARG A 14 15.96 55.93 44.71
CA ARG A 14 15.19 55.59 43.50
C ARG A 14 13.73 55.36 43.91
N PRO A 15 12.75 56.01 43.26
CA PRO A 15 11.35 55.90 43.66
C PRO A 15 10.93 54.43 43.60
N LYS A 16 10.40 53.90 44.72
CA LYS A 16 9.88 52.53 44.78
C LYS A 16 8.77 52.41 43.72
N PRO A 17 8.81 51.41 42.82
CA PRO A 17 7.78 51.25 41.81
C PRO A 17 6.41 51.12 42.49
N GLY A 18 5.43 51.90 42.03
CA GLY A 18 4.07 51.83 42.55
C GLY A 18 3.53 50.40 42.50
N ARG A 19 2.67 50.01 43.45
CA ARG A 19 2.16 48.63 43.59
C ARG A 19 1.67 48.02 42.26
N GLY A 20 1.05 48.82 41.37
CA GLY A 20 0.65 48.38 40.03
C GLY A 20 1.79 48.03 39.07
N LYS A 21 2.91 48.78 39.10
CA LYS A 21 4.11 48.48 38.29
C LYS A 21 4.79 47.19 38.75
N LEU A 22 4.81 46.93 40.05
CA LEU A 22 5.36 45.68 40.61
C LEU A 22 4.47 44.48 40.27
N LEU A 23 3.15 44.62 40.32
CA LEU A 23 2.21 43.56 39.94
C LEU A 23 2.32 43.25 38.43
N ALA A 24 2.36 44.27 37.58
CA ALA A 24 2.57 44.09 36.14
C ALA A 24 3.89 43.37 35.84
N LEU A 25 4.98 43.73 36.53
CA LEU A 25 6.28 43.06 36.39
C LEU A 25 6.24 41.58 36.81
N LYS A 26 5.54 41.25 37.90
CA LYS A 26 5.37 39.85 38.34
C LYS A 26 4.55 39.05 37.33
N ILE A 27 3.46 39.62 36.82
CA ILE A 27 2.63 38.98 35.79
C ILE A 27 3.46 38.77 34.52
N SER A 28 4.22 39.77 34.07
CA SER A 28 5.08 39.63 32.89
C SER A 28 6.17 38.57 33.07
N LEU A 29 6.75 38.47 34.28
CA LEU A 29 7.75 37.44 34.59
C LEU A 29 7.13 36.05 34.54
N VAL A 30 5.94 35.85 35.14
CA VAL A 30 5.25 34.56 35.12
C VAL A 30 4.86 34.16 33.70
N ILE A 31 4.30 35.09 32.91
CA ILE A 31 3.96 34.83 31.50
C ILE A 31 5.22 34.50 30.70
N GLY A 32 6.29 35.30 30.86
CA GLY A 32 7.55 35.11 30.16
C GLY A 32 8.22 33.79 30.50
N SER A 33 8.33 33.44 31.79
CA SER A 33 8.94 32.17 32.23
C SER A 33 8.12 30.96 31.77
N THR A 34 6.79 31.07 31.76
CA THR A 34 5.90 30.00 31.29
C THR A 34 6.05 29.81 29.78
N ALA A 35 6.08 30.89 28.99
CA ALA A 35 6.28 30.82 27.54
C ALA A 35 7.63 30.20 27.17
N ILE A 36 8.70 30.59 27.88
CA ILE A 36 10.03 30.00 27.70
C ILE A 36 10.00 28.51 28.06
N GLY A 37 9.35 28.13 29.16
CA GLY A 37 9.21 26.73 29.55
C GLY A 37 8.50 25.89 28.48
N ILE A 38 7.37 26.37 27.95
CA ILE A 38 6.64 25.71 26.86
C ILE A 38 7.52 25.57 25.61
N LEU A 39 8.27 26.62 25.25
CA LEU A 39 9.17 26.59 24.10
C LEU A 39 10.29 25.54 24.27
N VAL A 40 10.91 25.48 25.46
CA VAL A 40 11.94 24.48 25.76
C VAL A 40 11.36 23.06 25.65
N CYS A 41 10.15 22.83 26.19
CA CYS A 41 9.48 21.53 26.06
C CYS A 41 9.13 21.19 24.61
N GLU A 42 8.63 22.13 23.82
CA GLU A 42 8.36 21.94 22.39
C GLU A 42 9.63 21.56 21.62
N ILE A 43 10.75 22.27 21.86
CA ILE A 43 12.04 21.95 21.26
C ILE A 43 12.51 20.56 21.67
N ALA A 44 12.43 20.20 22.95
CA ALA A 44 12.83 18.89 23.44
C ALA A 44 12.01 17.76 22.80
N VAL A 45 10.67 17.90 22.74
CA VAL A 45 9.79 16.90 22.11
C VAL A 45 10.10 16.75 20.61
N ARG A 46 10.44 17.84 19.91
CA ARG A 46 10.88 17.81 18.51
C ARG A 46 12.21 17.08 18.33
N LEU A 47 13.23 17.45 19.11
CA LEU A 47 14.57 16.87 19.01
C LEU A 47 14.59 15.37 19.37
N LEU A 48 13.74 14.97 20.32
CA LEU A 48 13.62 13.57 20.75
C LEU A 48 12.65 12.75 19.90
N GLY A 49 12.00 13.33 18.89
CA GLY A 49 11.05 12.62 18.03
C GLY A 49 9.84 12.04 18.78
N MET A 50 9.45 12.63 19.92
CA MET A 50 8.45 12.05 20.83
C MET A 50 7.00 12.19 20.33
N ALA A 51 6.74 13.07 19.37
CA ALA A 51 5.41 13.25 18.80
C ALA A 51 5.30 12.43 17.50
N PRO A 52 4.24 11.63 17.32
CA PRO A 52 4.04 10.92 16.07
C PRO A 52 3.82 11.91 14.91
N GLY A 53 4.35 11.56 13.74
CA GLY A 53 4.03 12.22 12.48
C GLY A 53 2.54 12.04 12.15
N VAL A 54 1.88 13.12 11.73
CA VAL A 54 0.45 13.12 11.39
C VAL A 54 0.34 13.40 9.90
N HIS A 55 -0.28 12.49 9.15
CA HIS A 55 -0.57 12.69 7.74
C HIS A 55 -2.06 12.70 7.46
N ALA A 56 -2.45 13.78 6.81
CA ALA A 56 -3.78 14.10 6.37
C ALA A 56 -4.04 13.57 4.95
N ILE A 57 -4.96 12.62 4.81
CA ILE A 57 -5.85 12.58 3.65
C ILE A 57 -6.89 13.67 3.89
N TRP A 58 -6.80 14.72 3.07
CA TRP A 58 -7.75 15.81 3.06
C TRP A 58 -9.00 15.34 2.32
N MET A 59 -10.04 14.95 3.06
CA MET A 59 -11.30 14.45 2.46
C MET A 59 -12.10 15.53 1.73
N THR A 60 -11.73 16.79 1.96
CA THR A 60 -12.21 17.99 1.27
C THR A 60 -11.49 18.24 -0.05
N ASP A 61 -10.41 17.51 -0.34
CA ASP A 61 -9.75 17.57 -1.62
C ASP A 61 -10.66 16.93 -2.68
N ASP A 62 -10.94 17.70 -3.73
CA ASP A 62 -11.75 17.25 -4.87
C ASP A 62 -11.08 16.07 -5.58
N LEU A 63 -9.76 15.88 -5.42
CA LEU A 63 -8.98 14.79 -6.01
C LEU A 63 -8.88 13.55 -5.12
N SER A 64 -9.42 13.57 -3.90
CA SER A 64 -9.52 12.36 -3.07
C SER A 64 -10.78 11.57 -3.41
N ILE A 65 -10.60 10.32 -3.85
CA ILE A 65 -11.70 9.38 -4.06
C ILE A 65 -12.37 8.94 -2.76
N TYR A 66 -11.69 9.05 -1.62
CA TYR A 66 -12.21 8.59 -0.35
C TYR A 66 -12.90 9.70 0.43
N GLN A 67 -13.97 9.36 1.12
CA GLN A 67 -14.61 10.16 2.16
C GLN A 67 -14.73 9.35 3.45
N ARG A 68 -14.99 10.02 4.58
CA ARG A 68 -15.20 9.35 5.86
C ARG A 68 -16.49 8.54 5.84
N ALA A 69 -16.45 7.28 6.28
CA ALA A 69 -17.65 6.52 6.57
C ALA A 69 -18.10 6.80 8.02
N LYS A 70 -19.41 6.92 8.23
CA LYS A 70 -19.97 6.98 9.60
C LYS A 70 -19.89 5.62 10.31
N ASN A 71 -19.84 4.54 9.55
CA ASN A 71 -19.76 3.17 10.05
C ASN A 71 -18.35 2.90 10.62
N PRO A 72 -18.21 2.55 11.91
CA PRO A 72 -16.90 2.31 12.52
C PRO A 72 -16.16 1.11 11.93
N LEU A 73 -16.84 0.10 11.37
CA LEU A 73 -16.18 -1.03 10.71
C LEU A 73 -15.59 -0.64 9.34
N LEU A 74 -16.17 0.35 8.67
CA LEU A 74 -15.73 0.80 7.34
C LEU A 74 -14.68 1.90 7.41
N ASN A 75 -14.80 2.83 8.37
CA ASN A 75 -13.92 3.98 8.61
C ASN A 75 -13.87 5.03 7.48
N HIS A 76 -13.68 4.62 6.24
CA HIS A 76 -13.76 5.41 5.01
C HIS A 76 -14.63 4.69 3.97
N GLU A 77 -14.98 5.36 2.89
CA GLU A 77 -15.71 4.80 1.74
C GLU A 77 -15.38 5.62 0.48
N LEU A 78 -15.72 5.13 -0.71
CA LEU A 78 -15.59 5.93 -1.92
C LEU A 78 -16.64 7.04 -1.96
N LYS A 79 -16.22 8.22 -2.39
CA LYS A 79 -17.05 9.40 -2.60
C LYS A 79 -17.97 9.14 -3.80
N PRO A 80 -19.31 9.16 -3.60
CA PRO A 80 -20.26 8.97 -4.69
C PRO A 80 -20.06 9.99 -5.81
N GLY A 81 -20.11 9.54 -7.06
CA GLY A 81 -19.94 10.39 -8.25
C GLY A 81 -18.52 10.94 -8.45
N PHE A 82 -17.52 10.42 -7.73
CA PHE A 82 -16.13 10.83 -7.92
C PHE A 82 -15.63 10.53 -9.33
N THR A 83 -14.81 11.41 -9.89
CA THR A 83 -14.08 11.16 -11.14
C THR A 83 -12.76 11.90 -11.11
N ALA A 84 -11.68 11.20 -11.46
CA ALA A 84 -10.36 11.79 -11.66
C ALA A 84 -9.59 11.03 -12.75
N GLU A 85 -8.60 11.69 -13.35
CA GLU A 85 -7.64 11.09 -14.27
C GLU A 85 -6.33 10.83 -13.53
N PHE A 86 -5.86 9.59 -13.56
CA PHE A 86 -4.56 9.19 -13.00
C PHE A 86 -3.60 8.80 -14.13
N PRO A 87 -2.28 8.68 -13.87
CA PRO A 87 -1.33 8.17 -14.87
C PRO A 87 -1.69 6.79 -15.45
N VAL A 88 -2.45 6.00 -14.69
CA VAL A 88 -2.96 4.68 -15.09
C VAL A 88 -4.26 4.77 -15.91
N GLY A 89 -4.84 5.96 -16.06
CA GLY A 89 -6.10 6.23 -16.75
C GLY A 89 -7.20 6.74 -15.82
N LYS A 90 -8.42 6.82 -16.38
CA LYS A 90 -9.61 7.29 -15.66
C LYS A 90 -9.92 6.40 -14.47
N THR A 91 -10.27 7.04 -13.35
CA THR A 91 -10.82 6.40 -12.17
C THR A 91 -12.11 7.11 -11.76
N SER A 92 -13.18 6.35 -11.56
CA SER A 92 -14.47 6.89 -11.16
C SER A 92 -15.23 6.01 -10.18
N ALA A 93 -16.11 6.64 -9.41
CA ALA A 93 -17.10 5.96 -8.58
C ALA A 93 -18.50 6.40 -8.99
N ASN A 94 -19.43 5.44 -9.12
CA ASN A 94 -20.81 5.71 -9.48
C ASN A 94 -21.59 6.44 -8.37
N SER A 95 -22.87 6.72 -8.60
CA SER A 95 -23.72 7.44 -7.64
C SER A 95 -23.91 6.72 -6.29
N HIS A 96 -23.54 5.44 -6.19
CA HIS A 96 -23.58 4.63 -4.97
C HIS A 96 -22.24 4.58 -4.24
N GLY A 97 -21.19 5.20 -4.80
CA GLY A 97 -19.83 5.13 -4.27
C GLY A 97 -19.20 3.75 -4.47
N LEU A 98 -19.46 3.12 -5.62
CA LEU A 98 -18.78 1.90 -6.07
C LEU A 98 -17.89 2.23 -7.27
N ARG A 99 -16.72 1.60 -7.36
CA ARG A 99 -15.80 1.78 -8.50
C ARG A 99 -16.26 0.97 -9.73
N ASP A 100 -17.41 1.35 -10.26
CA ASP A 100 -18.06 0.71 -11.41
C ASP A 100 -18.82 1.77 -12.22
N ARG A 101 -19.40 1.36 -13.35
CA ARG A 101 -20.39 2.17 -14.06
C ARG A 101 -21.66 2.34 -13.22
N GLU A 102 -22.52 3.25 -13.65
CA GLU A 102 -23.81 3.47 -12.99
C GLU A 102 -24.68 2.21 -13.05
N ARG A 103 -25.28 1.82 -11.93
CA ARG A 103 -26.13 0.62 -11.78
C ARG A 103 -27.46 0.99 -11.15
N SER A 104 -28.54 0.43 -11.66
CA SER A 104 -29.83 0.50 -10.97
C SER A 104 -29.80 -0.37 -9.71
N ILE A 105 -30.44 0.08 -8.64
CA ILE A 105 -30.66 -0.76 -7.45
C ILE A 105 -31.60 -1.91 -7.83
N GLU A 106 -32.75 -1.59 -8.44
CA GLU A 106 -33.65 -2.59 -9.00
C GLU A 106 -32.95 -3.38 -10.11
N LYS A 107 -32.93 -4.69 -9.96
CA LYS A 107 -32.30 -5.61 -10.90
C LYS A 107 -33.14 -5.70 -12.18
N PRO A 108 -32.59 -5.33 -13.36
CA PRO A 108 -33.34 -5.43 -14.59
C PRO A 108 -33.75 -6.88 -14.90
N GLU A 109 -34.85 -7.05 -15.62
CA GLU A 109 -35.37 -8.39 -15.93
C GLU A 109 -34.38 -9.20 -16.77
N GLY A 110 -34.10 -10.43 -16.34
CA GLY A 110 -33.18 -11.33 -17.01
C GLY A 110 -31.70 -10.94 -16.87
N THR A 111 -31.38 -9.96 -16.01
CA THR A 111 -30.01 -9.59 -15.67
C THR A 111 -29.45 -10.52 -14.61
N ARG A 112 -28.19 -10.95 -14.78
CA ARG A 112 -27.40 -11.67 -13.79
C ARG A 112 -26.43 -10.71 -13.11
N ARG A 113 -26.29 -10.75 -11.79
CA ARG A 113 -25.41 -9.88 -10.99
C ARG A 113 -24.36 -10.65 -10.23
N ILE A 114 -23.09 -10.38 -10.54
CA ILE A 114 -21.94 -10.88 -9.80
C ILE A 114 -21.36 -9.73 -8.98
N GLY A 115 -21.27 -9.88 -7.66
CA GLY A 115 -20.46 -9.01 -6.81
C GLY A 115 -19.02 -9.52 -6.73
N VAL A 116 -18.04 -8.65 -6.93
CA VAL A 116 -16.63 -8.91 -6.62
C VAL A 116 -16.25 -8.08 -5.40
N LEU A 117 -16.07 -8.74 -4.25
CA LEU A 117 -15.79 -8.14 -2.94
C LEU A 117 -14.31 -8.28 -2.59
N GLY A 118 -13.73 -7.25 -1.98
CA GLY A 118 -12.35 -7.31 -1.49
C GLY A 118 -11.79 -5.93 -1.12
N ASP A 119 -10.47 -5.83 -1.11
CA ASP A 119 -9.73 -4.64 -0.70
C ASP A 119 -9.20 -3.82 -1.91
N SER A 120 -7.96 -3.32 -1.82
CA SER A 120 -7.27 -2.58 -2.88
C SER A 120 -7.03 -3.41 -4.15
N VAL A 121 -6.96 -4.74 -4.08
CA VAL A 121 -6.82 -5.59 -5.27
C VAL A 121 -8.08 -5.54 -6.14
N VAL A 122 -9.25 -5.53 -5.51
CA VAL A 122 -10.54 -5.42 -6.21
C VAL A 122 -10.81 -3.97 -6.59
N GLU A 123 -10.58 -3.04 -5.67
CA GLU A 123 -10.81 -1.62 -5.93
C GLU A 123 -9.92 -1.14 -7.08
N GLY A 124 -8.62 -1.42 -7.04
CA GLY A 124 -7.64 -1.12 -8.09
C GLY A 124 -7.25 0.36 -8.23
N VAL A 125 -7.65 1.23 -7.29
CA VAL A 125 -7.43 2.69 -7.40
C VAL A 125 -5.95 3.02 -7.49
N ASN A 126 -5.55 3.85 -8.46
CA ASN A 126 -4.16 4.20 -8.79
C ASN A 126 -3.28 3.09 -9.34
N TYR A 127 -3.82 1.88 -9.48
CA TYR A 127 -3.11 0.71 -10.02
C TYR A 127 -3.53 0.43 -11.47
N VAL A 128 -4.83 0.54 -11.75
CA VAL A 128 -5.43 0.29 -13.07
C VAL A 128 -6.46 1.36 -13.40
N SER A 129 -6.76 1.56 -14.69
CA SER A 129 -7.92 2.37 -15.11
C SER A 129 -9.22 1.66 -14.72
N ASP A 130 -10.35 2.36 -14.75
CA ASP A 130 -11.67 1.74 -14.52
C ASP A 130 -11.85 0.52 -15.43
N GLU A 131 -11.49 0.66 -16.71
CA GLU A 131 -11.62 -0.35 -17.75
C GLU A 131 -10.68 -1.55 -17.61
N ASP A 132 -9.72 -1.50 -16.68
CA ASP A 132 -8.71 -2.52 -16.45
C ASP A 132 -8.84 -3.18 -15.07
N THR A 133 -9.93 -2.91 -14.34
CA THR A 133 -10.24 -3.62 -13.08
C THR A 133 -10.66 -5.07 -13.33
N ILE A 134 -10.49 -5.94 -12.32
CA ILE A 134 -10.90 -7.35 -12.37
C ILE A 134 -12.38 -7.46 -12.74
N SER A 135 -13.24 -6.65 -12.11
CA SER A 135 -14.68 -6.63 -12.36
C SER A 135 -15.02 -6.23 -13.79
N ARG A 136 -14.37 -5.19 -14.35
CA ARG A 136 -14.60 -4.78 -15.75
C ARG A 136 -14.12 -5.83 -16.74
N HIS A 137 -12.96 -6.46 -16.50
CA HIS A 137 -12.51 -7.57 -17.33
C HIS A 137 -13.48 -8.75 -17.27
N LEU A 138 -13.95 -9.14 -16.08
CA LEU A 138 -14.89 -10.24 -15.90
C LEU A 138 -16.20 -9.98 -16.63
N GLU A 139 -16.75 -8.77 -16.52
CA GLU A 139 -17.99 -8.41 -17.21
C GLU A 139 -17.87 -8.55 -18.73
N ARG A 140 -16.77 -8.05 -19.31
CA ARG A 140 -16.53 -8.11 -20.76
C ARG A 140 -16.40 -9.53 -21.31
N LEU A 141 -16.09 -10.50 -20.47
CA LEU A 141 -16.04 -11.89 -20.89
C LEU A 141 -17.44 -12.48 -21.14
N TYR A 142 -18.50 -11.82 -20.67
CA TYR A 142 -19.89 -12.17 -20.94
C TYR A 142 -20.45 -11.29 -22.07
N ALA A 143 -20.55 -11.86 -23.27
CA ALA A 143 -21.07 -11.17 -24.46
C ALA A 143 -22.62 -11.10 -24.51
N ASP A 144 -23.30 -11.31 -23.38
CA ASP A 144 -24.77 -11.42 -23.30
C ASP A 144 -25.47 -10.08 -23.04
N GLU A 145 -24.71 -9.03 -22.72
CA GLU A 145 -25.19 -7.70 -22.27
C GLU A 145 -26.14 -7.73 -21.06
N LYS A 146 -26.26 -8.89 -20.41
CA LYS A 146 -27.18 -9.17 -19.30
C LYS A 146 -26.45 -9.51 -18.02
N THR A 147 -25.15 -9.79 -18.08
CA THR A 147 -24.33 -9.96 -16.90
C THR A 147 -23.76 -8.61 -16.44
N GLU A 148 -24.08 -8.23 -15.21
CA GLU A 148 -23.50 -7.10 -14.51
C GLU A 148 -22.49 -7.60 -13.48
N VAL A 149 -21.27 -7.03 -13.50
CA VAL A 149 -20.25 -7.33 -12.49
C VAL A 149 -19.96 -6.07 -11.68
N LEU A 150 -20.34 -6.10 -10.41
CA LEU A 150 -20.24 -4.99 -9.48
C LEU A 150 -18.90 -5.05 -8.73
N ASN A 151 -18.16 -3.94 -8.76
CA ASN A 151 -16.96 -3.77 -7.94
C ASN A 151 -17.34 -3.33 -6.52
N LEU A 152 -17.16 -4.23 -5.56
CA LEU A 152 -17.35 -3.98 -4.13
C LEU A 152 -16.00 -3.91 -3.40
N GLY A 153 -14.96 -3.42 -4.09
CA GLY A 153 -13.62 -3.25 -3.52
C GLY A 153 -13.42 -1.88 -2.86
N VAL A 154 -12.78 -1.85 -1.69
CA VAL A 154 -12.31 -0.60 -1.07
C VAL A 154 -10.94 -0.80 -0.42
N SER A 155 -9.94 -0.01 -0.81
CA SER A 155 -8.57 -0.11 -0.29
C SER A 155 -8.51 -0.04 1.22
N GLY A 156 -7.70 -0.92 1.79
CA GLY A 156 -7.42 -0.95 3.22
C GLY A 156 -8.53 -1.54 4.07
N TYR A 157 -9.57 -2.12 3.46
CA TYR A 157 -10.52 -2.93 4.21
C TYR A 157 -9.88 -4.26 4.63
N CYS A 158 -10.34 -4.78 5.77
CA CYS A 158 -10.11 -6.15 6.19
C CYS A 158 -11.40 -6.95 5.95
N THR A 159 -11.37 -8.28 6.04
CA THR A 159 -12.50 -9.14 5.68
C THR A 159 -13.81 -8.77 6.38
N ILE A 160 -13.78 -8.37 7.66
CA ILE A 160 -15.04 -7.96 8.33
C ILE A 160 -15.57 -6.61 7.83
N ALA A 161 -14.70 -5.69 7.41
CA ALA A 161 -15.10 -4.42 6.81
C ALA A 161 -15.69 -4.64 5.41
N GLU A 162 -15.15 -5.59 4.66
CA GLU A 162 -15.72 -6.04 3.38
C GLU A 162 -17.13 -6.62 3.57
N VAL A 163 -17.33 -7.52 4.54
CA VAL A 163 -18.65 -8.06 4.87
C VAL A 163 -19.62 -6.95 5.29
N GLU A 164 -19.16 -5.95 6.03
CA GLU A 164 -19.99 -4.81 6.40
C GLU A 164 -20.35 -3.92 5.19
N LEU A 165 -19.46 -3.76 4.20
CA LEU A 165 -19.76 -3.07 2.94
C LEU A 165 -20.82 -3.82 2.15
N LEU A 166 -20.72 -5.15 2.07
CA LEU A 166 -21.73 -6.00 1.47
C LEU A 166 -23.09 -5.76 2.15
N LYS A 167 -23.15 -5.80 3.49
CA LYS A 167 -24.41 -5.59 4.23
C LYS A 167 -25.01 -4.21 4.03
N THR A 168 -24.18 -3.18 4.10
CA THR A 168 -24.65 -1.79 4.09
C THR A 168 -24.90 -1.25 2.69
N LYS A 169 -24.28 -1.84 1.66
CA LYS A 169 -24.42 -1.40 0.27
C LYS A 169 -24.61 -2.53 -0.73
N GLY A 170 -23.82 -3.60 -0.68
CA GLY A 170 -23.83 -4.63 -1.72
C GLY A 170 -25.15 -5.40 -1.85
N LEU A 171 -25.81 -5.77 -0.74
CA LEU A 171 -27.01 -6.62 -0.74
C LEU A 171 -28.23 -5.95 -1.39
N GLN A 172 -28.28 -4.62 -1.46
CA GLN A 172 -29.40 -3.91 -2.10
C GLN A 172 -29.46 -4.17 -3.62
N PHE A 173 -28.38 -4.67 -4.22
CA PHE A 173 -28.28 -4.96 -5.65
C PHE A 173 -28.76 -6.37 -6.03
N ASP A 174 -29.30 -7.19 -5.12
CA ASP A 174 -29.87 -8.50 -5.46
C ASP A 174 -28.90 -9.39 -6.28
N LEU A 175 -27.75 -9.70 -5.67
CA LEU A 175 -26.67 -10.46 -6.31
C LEU A 175 -27.08 -11.92 -6.53
N ASP A 176 -26.71 -12.51 -7.67
CA ASP A 176 -26.82 -13.96 -7.91
C ASP A 176 -25.58 -14.70 -7.39
N GLU A 177 -24.41 -14.09 -7.53
CA GLU A 177 -23.15 -14.61 -7.05
C GLU A 177 -22.29 -13.53 -6.39
N LEU A 178 -21.49 -13.94 -5.41
CA LEU A 178 -20.50 -13.13 -4.74
C LEU A 178 -19.15 -13.87 -4.75
N VAL A 179 -18.13 -13.20 -5.28
CA VAL A 179 -16.74 -13.64 -5.22
C VAL A 179 -15.98 -12.74 -4.27
N VAL A 180 -15.36 -13.31 -3.24
CA VAL A 180 -14.41 -12.60 -2.38
C VAL A 180 -13.00 -12.82 -2.91
N ILE A 181 -12.31 -11.75 -3.33
CA ILE A 181 -10.88 -11.81 -3.62
C ILE A 181 -10.14 -11.66 -2.30
N PHE A 182 -9.66 -12.78 -1.77
CA PHE A 182 -9.00 -12.81 -0.47
C PHE A 182 -7.49 -12.61 -0.62
N VAL A 183 -6.93 -11.61 0.06
CA VAL A 183 -5.51 -11.26 0.03
C VAL A 183 -4.90 -11.52 1.41
N SER A 184 -3.59 -11.80 1.47
CA SER A 184 -2.93 -12.15 2.73
C SER A 184 -3.00 -11.04 3.79
N ASN A 185 -3.10 -9.78 3.37
CA ASN A 185 -3.26 -8.62 4.27
C ASN A 185 -4.68 -8.48 4.83
N ASP A 186 -5.66 -9.26 4.39
CA ASP A 186 -7.02 -9.23 4.95
C ASP A 186 -7.05 -9.74 6.39
N PHE A 187 -6.05 -10.55 6.78
CA PHE A 187 -5.82 -10.95 8.17
C PHE A 187 -5.39 -9.80 9.08
N ASN A 188 -5.05 -8.62 8.54
CA ASN A 188 -4.74 -7.45 9.35
C ASN A 188 -6.04 -6.86 9.92
N ASP A 189 -6.18 -6.88 11.24
CA ASP A 189 -7.36 -6.36 11.96
C ASP A 189 -7.40 -4.82 12.03
N VAL A 190 -7.06 -4.14 10.94
CA VAL A 190 -7.02 -2.68 10.89
C VAL A 190 -7.45 -2.16 9.53
N VAL A 191 -8.52 -1.35 9.52
CA VAL A 191 -8.74 -0.37 8.46
C VAL A 191 -7.98 0.90 8.82
N PRO A 192 -6.89 1.26 8.10
CA PRO A 192 -6.05 2.38 8.50
C PRO A 192 -6.82 3.70 8.37
N ASP A 193 -6.86 4.49 9.44
CA ASP A 193 -7.38 5.86 9.41
C ASP A 193 -6.29 6.81 8.96
N HIS A 194 -6.53 7.42 7.80
CA HIS A 194 -5.64 8.39 7.21
C HIS A 194 -6.27 9.78 7.13
N THR A 195 -7.43 10.03 7.76
CA THR A 195 -8.24 11.24 7.52
C THR A 195 -8.05 12.29 8.63
N THR A 196 -8.10 13.60 8.32
CA THR A 196 -7.78 14.64 9.33
C THR A 196 -8.68 15.87 9.41
N GLU A 197 -9.61 16.13 8.48
CA GLU A 197 -10.33 17.42 8.52
C GLU A 197 -11.74 17.39 9.08
N ARG A 198 -12.42 16.25 9.06
CA ARG A 198 -13.69 16.06 9.76
C ARG A 198 -13.59 14.84 10.65
N GLY A 199 -13.06 15.11 11.84
CA GLY A 199 -13.10 14.16 12.93
C GLY A 199 -14.54 13.75 13.26
N VAL A 200 -14.68 12.60 13.92
CA VAL A 200 -15.95 12.13 14.50
C VAL A 200 -16.44 13.12 15.58
N VAL A 201 -15.50 13.90 16.12
CA VAL A 201 -15.70 14.92 17.13
C VAL A 201 -15.50 16.30 16.50
N ASP A 202 -16.54 17.12 16.56
CA ASP A 202 -16.41 18.54 16.21
C ASP A 202 -15.44 19.21 17.20
N ARG A 203 -14.42 19.88 16.67
CA ARG A 203 -13.37 20.52 17.46
C ARG A 203 -13.13 21.93 16.95
N PRO A 204 -12.84 22.89 17.85
CA PRO A 204 -12.44 24.21 17.43
C PRO A 204 -11.23 24.19 16.49
N GLU A 205 -11.26 25.03 15.47
CA GLU A 205 -10.21 25.09 14.44
C GLU A 205 -8.81 25.36 15.03
N TRP A 206 -8.74 26.14 16.11
CA TRP A 206 -7.48 26.43 16.80
C TRP A 206 -6.83 25.18 17.39
N SER A 207 -7.60 24.19 17.88
CA SER A 207 -7.04 22.98 18.48
C SER A 207 -6.49 22.06 17.40
N LYS A 208 -7.13 22.01 16.22
CA LYS A 208 -6.61 21.31 15.04
C LYS A 208 -5.29 21.91 14.58
N ARG A 209 -5.23 23.24 14.46
CA ARG A 209 -4.00 23.96 14.09
C ARG A 209 -2.86 23.74 15.08
N LEU A 210 -3.13 23.77 16.39
CA LEU A 210 -2.10 23.47 17.39
C LEU A 210 -1.65 22.01 17.34
N PHE A 211 -2.56 21.06 17.11
CA PHE A 211 -2.22 19.63 16.97
C PHE A 211 -1.31 19.37 15.77
N LEU A 212 -1.54 20.08 14.66
CA LEU A 212 -0.69 20.00 13.46
C LEU A 212 0.66 20.69 13.66
N ASN A 213 0.72 21.84 14.34
CA ASN A 213 1.92 22.68 14.37
C ASN A 213 2.78 22.59 15.64
N SER A 214 2.26 22.03 16.75
CA SER A 214 2.99 21.85 18.02
C SER A 214 3.10 20.38 18.39
N HIS A 215 4.33 19.89 18.47
CA HIS A 215 4.64 18.52 18.86
C HIS A 215 4.29 18.28 20.34
N LEU A 216 4.53 19.26 21.21
CA LEU A 216 4.16 19.19 22.62
C LEU A 216 2.65 19.08 22.79
N PHE A 217 1.90 19.97 22.14
CA PHE A 217 0.43 19.94 22.19
C PHE A 217 -0.11 18.62 21.65
N ARG A 218 0.47 18.12 20.55
CA ARG A 218 0.12 16.81 19.98
C ARG A 218 0.33 15.69 20.98
N VAL A 219 1.51 15.56 21.59
CA VAL A 219 1.79 14.53 22.60
C VAL A 219 0.81 14.60 23.76
N CYS A 220 0.50 15.79 24.27
CA CYS A 220 -0.48 15.93 25.34
C CYS A 220 -1.89 15.49 24.91
N CYS A 221 -2.32 15.91 23.71
CA CYS A 221 -3.60 15.53 23.12
C CYS A 221 -3.74 14.02 22.95
N LEU A 222 -2.67 13.32 22.56
CA LEU A 222 -2.66 11.87 22.43
C LEU A 222 -2.58 11.16 23.78
N ARG A 223 -1.69 11.60 24.66
CA ARG A 223 -1.40 10.94 25.95
C ARG A 223 -2.55 11.06 26.95
N PHE A 224 -3.26 12.18 26.91
CA PHE A 224 -4.35 12.51 27.85
C PHE A 224 -5.72 12.59 27.18
N ASN A 225 -5.80 12.22 25.89
CA ASN A 225 -7.01 12.32 25.07
C ASN A 225 -7.67 13.72 25.09
N TRP A 226 -6.89 14.79 25.19
CA TRP A 226 -7.45 16.15 25.13
C TRP A 226 -8.12 16.38 23.79
N PHE A 227 -9.26 17.05 23.83
CA PHE A 227 -10.12 17.26 22.67
C PHE A 227 -10.49 15.96 21.95
N ARG A 228 -10.28 14.78 22.55
CA ARG A 228 -10.55 13.47 21.92
C ARG A 228 -9.64 13.15 20.73
N PHE A 229 -8.41 13.68 20.67
CA PHE A 229 -7.49 13.39 19.55
C PHE A 229 -6.96 11.95 19.55
N ASN A 230 -6.85 11.30 20.72
CA ASN A 230 -6.38 9.91 20.80
C ASN A 230 -7.36 8.92 20.16
N GLU A 231 -8.64 9.25 20.17
CA GLU A 231 -9.71 8.45 19.55
C GLU A 231 -9.61 8.41 18.01
N GLU A 232 -8.93 9.38 17.40
CA GLU A 232 -8.71 9.46 15.94
C GLU A 232 -7.29 9.05 15.54
N SER A 233 -6.28 9.29 16.38
CA SER A 233 -4.90 8.88 16.09
C SER A 233 -4.64 7.39 16.25
N SER A 234 -5.52 6.68 16.97
CA SER A 234 -5.46 5.24 17.17
C SER A 234 -6.78 4.62 16.71
N PRO A 235 -7.02 4.54 15.39
CA PRO A 235 -8.17 3.79 14.84
C PRO A 235 -8.16 2.33 15.29
N TYR A 236 -6.98 1.83 15.67
CA TYR A 236 -6.75 0.54 16.29
C TYR A 236 -7.65 0.28 17.51
N ALA A 237 -7.88 1.26 18.40
CA ALA A 237 -8.71 1.03 19.58
C ALA A 237 -10.22 0.91 19.25
N ARG A 238 -10.74 1.81 18.39
CA ARG A 238 -12.16 1.81 18.01
C ARG A 238 -12.51 0.64 17.07
N ASN A 239 -11.62 0.33 16.13
CA ASN A 239 -11.82 -0.76 15.19
C ASN A 239 -11.66 -2.10 15.88
N ARG A 240 -10.68 -2.30 16.77
CA ARG A 240 -10.52 -3.58 17.48
C ARG A 240 -11.73 -3.93 18.34
N ASP A 241 -12.29 -2.96 19.08
CA ASP A 241 -13.50 -3.18 19.88
C ASP A 241 -14.71 -3.55 18.97
N ALA A 242 -14.78 -2.97 17.78
CA ALA A 242 -15.84 -3.25 16.80
C ALA A 242 -15.60 -4.52 15.98
N ILE A 243 -14.36 -4.90 15.67
CA ILE A 243 -13.93 -6.04 14.85
C ILE A 243 -13.96 -7.33 15.67
N GLY A 244 -13.51 -7.28 16.93
CA GLY A 244 -13.38 -8.44 17.81
C GLY A 244 -11.97 -9.06 17.75
N GLU A 245 -11.85 -10.32 18.19
CA GLU A 245 -10.55 -11.00 18.37
C GLU A 245 -9.93 -11.57 17.08
N SER A 246 -10.67 -11.62 15.97
CA SER A 246 -10.15 -11.99 14.66
C SER A 246 -11.18 -11.64 13.58
N ASN A 247 -10.82 -10.72 12.68
CA ASN A 247 -11.73 -10.23 11.66
C ASN A 247 -12.22 -11.36 10.73
N VAL A 248 -11.31 -12.24 10.26
CA VAL A 248 -11.64 -13.33 9.33
C VAL A 248 -12.48 -14.43 9.99
N VAL A 249 -12.15 -14.82 11.22
CA VAL A 249 -12.90 -15.85 11.97
C VAL A 249 -14.34 -15.41 12.24
N ARG A 250 -14.57 -14.11 12.41
CA ARG A 250 -15.90 -13.52 12.52
C ARG A 250 -16.59 -13.38 11.17
N ALA A 251 -15.88 -12.92 10.15
CA ALA A 251 -16.46 -12.54 8.86
C ALA A 251 -16.99 -13.74 8.06
N LEU A 252 -16.28 -14.87 8.04
CA LEU A 252 -16.68 -16.01 7.21
C LEU A 252 -18.02 -16.65 7.61
N PRO A 253 -18.32 -16.89 8.92
CA PRO A 253 -19.65 -17.31 9.33
C PRO A 253 -20.75 -16.32 8.96
N GLU A 254 -20.49 -15.01 9.12
CA GLU A 254 -21.45 -13.95 8.78
C GLU A 254 -21.71 -13.92 7.28
N LEU A 255 -20.67 -14.03 6.45
CA LEU A 255 -20.78 -14.08 5.00
C LEU A 255 -21.55 -15.31 4.51
N ARG A 256 -21.32 -16.47 5.13
CA ARG A 256 -22.09 -17.69 4.88
C ARG A 256 -23.58 -17.49 5.18
N GLU A 257 -23.90 -16.86 6.31
CA GLU A 257 -25.28 -16.60 6.72
C GLU A 257 -25.99 -15.65 5.76
N LEU A 258 -25.31 -14.58 5.33
CA LEU A 258 -25.83 -13.67 4.31
C LEU A 258 -26.10 -14.38 2.98
N ALA A 259 -25.19 -15.27 2.55
CA ALA A 259 -25.38 -16.05 1.33
C ALA A 259 -26.60 -16.98 1.43
N ASN A 260 -26.83 -17.58 2.59
CA ASN A 260 -28.01 -18.42 2.85
C ASN A 260 -29.31 -17.61 2.90
N GLU A 261 -29.27 -16.43 3.53
CA GLU A 261 -30.44 -15.56 3.69
C GLU A 261 -30.87 -14.93 2.36
N HIS A 262 -29.90 -14.45 1.57
CA HIS A 262 -30.15 -13.76 0.31
C HIS A 262 -30.10 -14.67 -0.92
N GLY A 263 -29.69 -15.92 -0.77
CA GLY A 263 -29.73 -16.92 -1.85
C GLY A 263 -28.64 -16.80 -2.91
N PHE A 264 -27.60 -16.00 -2.68
CA PHE A 264 -26.49 -15.85 -3.63
C PHE A 264 -25.45 -16.96 -3.48
N LYS A 265 -24.82 -17.34 -4.60
CA LYS A 265 -23.69 -18.28 -4.60
C LYS A 265 -22.42 -17.60 -4.08
N LEU A 266 -21.66 -18.26 -3.22
CA LEU A 266 -20.48 -17.69 -2.57
C LEU A 266 -19.20 -18.45 -2.94
N LEU A 267 -18.19 -17.72 -3.40
CA LEU A 267 -16.85 -18.22 -3.71
C LEU A 267 -15.77 -17.33 -3.07
N ILE A 268 -14.73 -17.95 -2.52
CA ILE A 268 -13.48 -17.26 -2.16
C ILE A 268 -12.43 -17.54 -3.25
N ALA A 269 -11.80 -16.51 -3.79
CA ALA A 269 -10.67 -16.64 -4.70
C ALA A 269 -9.41 -16.06 -4.03
N VAL A 270 -8.45 -16.91 -3.73
CA VAL A 270 -7.21 -16.50 -3.05
C VAL A 270 -6.25 -15.84 -4.03
N TRP A 271 -5.94 -14.58 -3.75
CA TRP A 271 -4.98 -13.78 -4.50
C TRP A 271 -3.54 -14.06 -4.03
N PRO A 272 -2.62 -14.40 -4.94
CA PRO A 272 -1.24 -14.67 -4.55
C PRO A 272 -0.39 -13.40 -4.41
N ALA A 273 0.73 -13.53 -3.71
CA ALA A 273 1.82 -12.57 -3.77
C ALA A 273 2.76 -12.88 -4.96
N PHE A 274 3.11 -11.84 -5.71
CA PHE A 274 4.02 -11.89 -6.86
C PHE A 274 5.43 -11.46 -6.45
N LEU A 275 6.26 -12.41 -6.06
CA LEU A 275 7.66 -12.15 -5.69
C LEU A 275 8.59 -12.39 -6.88
N ASP A 276 9.79 -11.82 -6.83
CA ASP A 276 10.82 -12.10 -7.84
C ASP A 276 11.18 -13.59 -7.87
N SER A 277 11.21 -14.20 -6.68
CA SER A 277 11.46 -15.63 -6.47
C SER A 277 10.32 -16.56 -6.90
N GLY A 278 9.13 -16.04 -7.21
CA GLY A 278 7.98 -16.87 -7.56
C GLY A 278 6.63 -16.37 -7.01
N ILE A 279 5.59 -17.14 -7.30
CA ILE A 279 4.20 -16.86 -6.90
C ILE A 279 3.87 -17.67 -5.65
N LYS A 280 3.51 -16.99 -4.57
CA LYS A 280 3.29 -17.59 -3.25
C LYS A 280 1.99 -17.14 -2.62
N ASN A 281 1.34 -18.04 -1.87
CA ASN A 281 0.17 -17.73 -1.06
C ASN A 281 0.55 -17.68 0.42
N TYR A 282 -0.10 -16.81 1.17
CA TYR A 282 0.14 -16.61 2.59
C TYR A 282 -1.17 -16.32 3.33
N PRO A 283 -1.25 -16.59 4.65
CA PRO A 283 -0.28 -17.32 5.46
C PRO A 283 -0.49 -18.84 5.34
N VAL A 284 0.61 -19.59 5.29
CA VAL A 284 0.64 -21.05 5.34
C VAL A 284 0.75 -21.47 6.80
N VAL A 285 -0.08 -22.42 7.26
CA VAL A 285 -0.11 -22.85 8.67
C VAL A 285 0.71 -24.12 8.89
N GLU A 286 0.54 -25.12 8.01
CA GLU A 286 1.21 -26.41 8.11
C GLU A 286 1.30 -27.04 6.71
N GLY A 287 2.48 -27.49 6.30
CA GLY A 287 2.71 -28.01 4.95
C GLY A 287 2.44 -26.96 3.87
N GLU A 288 1.43 -27.21 3.03
CA GLU A 288 0.97 -26.29 1.96
C GLU A 288 -0.45 -25.74 2.21
N ASP A 289 -1.07 -26.06 3.35
CA ASP A 289 -2.44 -25.64 3.67
C ASP A 289 -2.46 -24.16 4.07
N LEU A 290 -3.24 -23.36 3.34
CA LEU A 290 -3.45 -21.95 3.69
C LEU A 290 -4.42 -21.83 4.85
N LEU A 291 -4.17 -20.84 5.71
CA LEU A 291 -5.05 -20.55 6.83
C LEU A 291 -6.50 -20.30 6.37
N VAL A 292 -6.66 -19.51 5.31
CA VAL A 292 -7.98 -19.21 4.74
C VAL A 292 -8.69 -20.44 4.20
N GLU A 293 -7.98 -21.45 3.68
CA GLU A 293 -8.59 -22.71 3.23
C GLU A 293 -9.21 -23.48 4.39
N ARG A 294 -8.49 -23.57 5.51
CA ARG A 294 -8.98 -24.22 6.73
C ARG A 294 -10.21 -23.49 7.27
N LEU A 295 -10.17 -22.15 7.31
CA LEU A 295 -11.29 -21.32 7.77
C LEU A 295 -12.50 -21.35 6.81
N ALA A 296 -12.29 -21.39 5.49
CA ALA A 296 -13.35 -21.54 4.49
C ALA A 296 -14.05 -22.90 4.62
N LYS A 297 -13.27 -23.98 4.79
CA LYS A 297 -13.78 -25.34 5.02
C LYS A 297 -14.65 -25.44 6.28
N MET A 298 -14.27 -24.77 7.36
CA MET A 298 -15.09 -24.68 8.58
C MET A 298 -16.46 -24.03 8.33
N ASN A 299 -16.60 -23.22 7.29
CA ASN A 299 -17.84 -22.53 6.93
C ASN A 299 -18.55 -23.13 5.72
N GLY A 300 -18.04 -24.23 5.15
CA GLY A 300 -18.62 -24.86 3.96
C GLY A 300 -18.55 -23.97 2.72
N ILE A 301 -17.61 -23.02 2.67
CA ILE A 301 -17.45 -22.08 1.57
C ILE A 301 -16.45 -22.66 0.57
N GLN A 302 -16.81 -22.67 -0.71
CA GLN A 302 -15.89 -23.07 -1.78
C GLN A 302 -14.79 -22.03 -1.97
N LEU A 303 -13.59 -22.52 -2.27
CA LEU A 303 -12.42 -21.67 -2.47
C LEU A 303 -11.62 -22.17 -3.68
N ILE A 304 -11.16 -21.22 -4.50
CA ILE A 304 -10.14 -21.45 -5.53
C ILE A 304 -8.89 -20.64 -5.21
N LYS A 305 -7.72 -21.10 -5.68
CA LYS A 305 -6.48 -20.33 -5.61
C LYS A 305 -6.16 -19.84 -7.01
N LEU A 306 -5.78 -18.57 -7.14
CA LEU A 306 -5.45 -17.99 -8.45
C LEU A 306 -3.98 -18.23 -8.84
N ASP A 307 -3.11 -18.69 -7.93
CA ASP A 307 -1.70 -18.95 -8.24
C ASP A 307 -1.46 -19.95 -9.40
N PRO A 308 -2.26 -21.01 -9.63
CA PRO A 308 -2.00 -21.94 -10.72
C PRO A 308 -2.16 -21.27 -12.10
N VAL A 309 -3.17 -20.41 -12.28
CA VAL A 309 -3.37 -19.70 -13.57
C VAL A 309 -2.29 -18.67 -13.82
N PHE A 310 -1.81 -17.99 -12.78
CA PHE A 310 -0.68 -17.07 -12.92
C PHE A 310 0.63 -17.80 -13.19
N ARG A 311 0.88 -18.95 -12.54
CA ARG A 311 2.05 -19.80 -12.86
C ARG A 311 1.99 -20.31 -14.29
N GLU A 312 0.80 -20.67 -14.78
CA GLU A 312 0.63 -21.09 -16.16
C GLU A 312 0.84 -19.93 -17.14
N ALA A 313 0.28 -18.75 -16.87
CA ALA A 313 0.53 -17.55 -17.66
C ALA A 313 2.03 -17.20 -17.71
N LEU A 314 2.73 -17.32 -16.58
CA LEU A 314 4.18 -17.13 -16.49
C LEU A 314 4.95 -18.15 -17.33
N ARG A 315 4.55 -19.42 -17.32
CA ARG A 315 5.16 -20.49 -18.14
C ARG A 315 4.92 -20.26 -19.64
N GLN A 316 3.73 -19.81 -20.01
CA GLN A 316 3.35 -19.54 -21.41
C GLN A 316 3.99 -18.26 -21.96
N GLN A 317 4.37 -17.34 -21.07
CA GLN A 317 5.05 -16.13 -21.46
C GLN A 317 6.38 -16.48 -22.15
N LYS A 318 6.70 -15.74 -23.22
CA LYS A 318 8.01 -15.83 -23.89
C LYS A 318 9.05 -14.86 -23.31
N GLY A 319 8.73 -14.11 -22.25
CA GLY A 319 9.60 -13.12 -21.60
C GLY A 319 10.18 -13.59 -20.26
N THR A 320 11.24 -12.96 -19.80
CA THR A 320 12.00 -13.39 -18.62
C THR A 320 11.49 -12.79 -17.32
N GLN A 321 10.49 -11.90 -17.45
CA GLN A 321 9.91 -11.11 -16.39
C GLN A 321 9.58 -11.99 -15.19
N THR A 322 9.97 -11.50 -14.03
CA THR A 322 9.56 -12.09 -12.77
C THR A 322 8.03 -11.97 -12.62
N PRO A 323 7.40 -12.80 -11.77
CA PRO A 323 5.99 -12.62 -11.45
C PRO A 323 5.68 -11.20 -10.97
N ARG A 324 6.59 -10.60 -10.18
CA ARG A 324 6.47 -9.23 -9.68
C ARG A 324 6.33 -8.25 -10.85
N GLU A 325 7.22 -8.29 -11.82
CA GLU A 325 7.21 -7.40 -12.98
C GLU A 325 6.01 -7.69 -13.91
N MET A 326 5.67 -8.96 -14.08
CA MET A 326 4.63 -9.38 -15.02
C MET A 326 3.22 -9.08 -14.53
N PHE A 327 2.97 -9.19 -13.22
CA PHE A 327 1.61 -9.18 -12.68
C PHE A 327 1.32 -8.07 -11.68
N SER A 328 2.34 -7.44 -11.08
CA SER A 328 2.12 -6.37 -10.10
C SER A 328 2.43 -4.97 -10.66
N VAL A 329 1.65 -3.98 -10.24
CA VAL A 329 1.91 -2.58 -10.58
C VAL A 329 3.06 -2.05 -9.74
N ARG A 330 3.99 -1.33 -10.39
CA ARG A 330 5.16 -0.71 -9.74
C ARG A 330 6.03 -1.69 -8.94
N GLY A 331 5.88 -2.99 -9.21
CA GLY A 331 6.61 -4.05 -8.54
C GLY A 331 6.28 -4.23 -7.05
N ASP A 332 5.08 -3.87 -6.59
CA ASP A 332 4.73 -3.95 -5.17
C ASP A 332 4.32 -5.35 -4.66
N SER A 333 4.40 -6.35 -5.54
CA SER A 333 4.10 -7.77 -5.27
C SER A 333 2.65 -8.12 -4.98
N ILE A 334 1.71 -7.18 -4.99
CA ILE A 334 0.32 -7.46 -4.60
C ILE A 334 -0.66 -6.91 -5.63
N HIS A 335 -0.57 -5.63 -5.97
CA HIS A 335 -1.65 -4.97 -6.71
C HIS A 335 -1.60 -5.31 -8.20
N PRO A 336 -2.72 -5.75 -8.79
CA PRO A 336 -2.75 -6.21 -10.16
C PRO A 336 -2.45 -5.09 -11.14
N ASN A 337 -1.67 -5.40 -12.18
CA ASN A 337 -1.70 -4.64 -13.42
C ASN A 337 -2.87 -5.11 -14.31
N PRO A 338 -3.13 -4.46 -15.46
CA PRO A 338 -4.24 -4.84 -16.34
C PRO A 338 -4.20 -6.32 -16.80
N GLU A 339 -3.01 -6.87 -17.07
CA GLU A 339 -2.89 -8.26 -17.50
C GLU A 339 -3.21 -9.23 -16.35
N ALA A 340 -2.76 -8.93 -15.13
CA ALA A 340 -3.11 -9.74 -13.96
C ALA A 340 -4.61 -9.69 -13.65
N ALA A 341 -5.22 -8.51 -13.76
CA ALA A 341 -6.65 -8.34 -13.57
C ALA A 341 -7.46 -9.17 -14.60
N LYS A 342 -7.01 -9.19 -15.85
CA LYS A 342 -7.58 -10.01 -16.92
C LYS A 342 -7.43 -11.51 -16.69
N ILE A 343 -6.26 -11.99 -16.28
CA ILE A 343 -6.03 -13.42 -15.98
C ILE A 343 -6.94 -13.87 -14.84
N ALA A 344 -7.05 -13.07 -13.78
CA ALA A 344 -7.95 -13.36 -12.68
C ALA A 344 -9.41 -13.42 -13.14
N ALA A 345 -9.86 -12.42 -13.91
CA ALA A 345 -11.21 -12.41 -14.48
C ALA A 345 -11.52 -13.67 -15.31
N MET A 346 -10.57 -14.14 -16.12
CA MET A 346 -10.75 -15.36 -16.91
C MET A 346 -10.92 -16.61 -16.04
N GLU A 347 -10.19 -16.69 -14.92
CA GLU A 347 -10.32 -17.82 -14.00
C GLU A 347 -11.63 -17.75 -13.20
N LEU A 348 -12.04 -16.56 -12.77
CA LEU A 348 -13.34 -16.37 -12.13
C LEU A 348 -14.49 -16.77 -13.07
N GLN A 349 -14.44 -16.38 -14.34
CA GLN A 349 -15.44 -16.78 -15.33
C GLN A 349 -15.59 -18.31 -15.41
N ARG A 350 -14.47 -19.05 -15.36
CA ARG A 350 -14.46 -20.51 -15.39
C ARG A 350 -15.02 -21.14 -14.12
N ALA A 351 -14.76 -20.53 -12.95
CA ALA A 351 -15.16 -21.08 -11.66
C ALA A 351 -16.63 -20.79 -11.31
N LEU A 352 -17.19 -19.66 -11.75
CA LEU A 352 -18.55 -19.21 -11.40
C LEU A 352 -19.67 -20.24 -11.65
N PRO A 353 -19.69 -20.99 -12.77
CA PRO A 353 -20.70 -22.02 -13.01
C PRO A 353 -20.64 -23.20 -12.02
N GLU A 354 -19.47 -23.49 -11.46
CA GLU A 354 -19.21 -24.63 -10.58
C GLU A 354 -19.52 -24.35 -9.09
N ILE A 355 -19.96 -23.12 -8.78
CA ILE A 355 -20.29 -22.76 -7.41
C ILE A 355 -21.60 -23.45 -7.00
N VAL A 356 -21.52 -24.19 -5.90
CA VAL A 356 -22.66 -24.85 -5.26
C VAL A 356 -23.58 -23.77 -4.68
N PRO A 357 -24.90 -23.79 -4.96
CA PRO A 357 -25.83 -22.83 -4.40
C PRO A 357 -26.05 -23.03 -2.89
N PRO A 358 -26.47 -21.98 -2.15
CA PRO A 358 -26.86 -22.11 -0.75
C PRO A 358 -28.07 -23.08 -0.58
N PRO A 359 -28.27 -23.67 0.61
CA PRO A 359 -27.64 -23.31 1.88
C PRO A 359 -26.28 -23.97 2.12
N TYR A 360 -25.32 -23.16 2.57
CA TYR A 360 -24.02 -23.58 3.08
C TYR A 360 -24.12 -23.98 4.55
N ALA A 361 -23.49 -25.10 4.91
CA ALA A 361 -23.46 -25.62 6.27
C ALA A 361 -22.04 -25.50 6.89
N PRO A 362 -21.91 -25.27 8.21
CA PRO A 362 -20.62 -25.32 8.88
C PRO A 362 -19.96 -26.71 8.71
N GLY A 363 -18.67 -26.70 8.41
CA GLY A 363 -17.82 -27.88 8.44
C GLY A 363 -17.27 -28.17 9.84
N PRO A 364 -16.38 -29.18 9.96
CA PRO A 364 -15.68 -29.48 11.22
C PRO A 364 -14.91 -28.26 11.72
N LYS A 365 -14.99 -27.97 13.02
CA LYS A 365 -14.22 -26.89 13.65
C LYS A 365 -12.72 -27.20 13.62
N ASP A 366 -11.93 -26.16 13.42
CA ASP A 366 -10.48 -26.21 13.43
C ASP A 366 -9.92 -25.18 14.43
N GLU A 367 -9.79 -25.61 15.68
CA GLU A 367 -9.35 -24.73 16.79
C GLU A 367 -7.91 -24.22 16.58
N GLN A 368 -7.07 -24.99 15.87
CA GLN A 368 -5.71 -24.56 15.55
C GLN A 368 -5.74 -23.42 14.54
N ALA A 369 -6.52 -23.55 13.46
CA ALA A 369 -6.70 -22.46 12.48
C ALA A 369 -7.27 -21.19 13.14
N ILE A 370 -8.28 -21.33 14.01
CA ILE A 370 -8.82 -20.20 14.78
C ILE A 370 -7.73 -19.53 15.62
N ALA A 371 -6.93 -20.31 16.35
CA ALA A 371 -5.86 -19.78 17.19
C ALA A 371 -4.77 -19.06 16.36
N TRP A 372 -4.41 -19.60 15.19
CA TRP A 372 -3.48 -18.96 14.25
C TRP A 372 -4.04 -17.65 13.71
N ALA A 373 -5.31 -17.62 13.31
CA ALA A 373 -5.96 -16.40 12.82
C ALA A 373 -6.02 -15.31 13.88
N ARG A 374 -6.36 -15.67 15.13
CA ARG A 374 -6.33 -14.74 16.29
C ARG A 374 -4.91 -14.25 16.58
N ARG A 375 -3.91 -15.13 16.45
CA ARG A 375 -2.51 -14.74 16.68
C ARG A 375 -2.03 -13.75 15.64
N LEU A 376 -2.31 -13.99 14.36
CA LEU A 376 -1.98 -13.06 13.28
C LEU A 376 -2.67 -11.71 13.48
N SER A 377 -3.97 -11.73 13.77
CA SER A 377 -4.74 -10.52 14.09
C SER A 377 -4.13 -9.70 15.25
N ASN A 378 -3.67 -10.38 16.31
CA ASN A 378 -3.03 -9.74 17.47
C ASN A 378 -1.56 -9.31 17.22
N GLU A 379 -0.81 -10.05 16.41
CA GLU A 379 0.55 -9.70 15.98
C GLU A 379 0.54 -8.54 14.96
N SER A 380 -0.59 -8.32 14.26
CA SER A 380 -0.89 -7.12 13.47
C SER A 380 -1.14 -5.90 14.37
N THR A 381 -0.16 -5.54 15.21
CA THR A 381 -0.14 -4.33 16.04
C THR A 381 1.24 -3.66 15.97
N PRO A 382 1.32 -2.33 15.91
CA PRO A 382 0.90 -1.48 14.79
C PRO A 382 1.72 -1.82 13.54
N VAL A 383 1.26 -1.44 12.34
CA VAL A 383 2.17 -1.26 11.19
C VAL A 383 3.36 -0.47 11.75
N ALA A 384 4.55 -1.09 11.83
CA ALA A 384 5.77 -0.42 12.25
C ALA A 384 5.72 0.93 11.54
N PRO A 385 5.73 2.07 12.25
CA PRO A 385 5.29 3.33 11.68
C PRO A 385 6.03 3.50 10.37
N ARG A 386 5.34 3.26 9.24
CA ARG A 386 5.91 3.49 7.91
C ARG A 386 6.51 4.86 7.99
N ASP A 387 7.71 5.04 7.46
CA ASP A 387 8.38 6.32 7.61
C ASP A 387 7.40 7.45 7.27
N GLU A 388 7.41 8.53 8.06
CA GLU A 388 6.62 9.74 7.81
C GLU A 388 6.74 10.16 6.33
N ILE A 389 7.91 9.94 5.74
CA ILE A 389 8.18 10.23 4.34
C ILE A 389 7.45 9.28 3.39
N GLU A 390 7.48 7.98 3.64
CA GLU A 390 6.78 6.98 2.81
C GLU A 390 5.27 7.22 2.85
N ARG A 391 4.73 7.52 4.04
CA ARG A 391 3.29 7.80 4.20
C ARG A 391 2.86 9.06 3.46
N HIS A 392 3.64 10.13 3.54
CA HIS A 392 3.34 11.36 2.83
C HIS A 392 3.41 11.18 1.31
N TYR A 393 4.44 10.46 0.82
CA TYR A 393 4.56 10.10 -0.58
C TYR A 393 3.35 9.29 -1.07
N ALA A 394 2.93 8.28 -0.29
CA ALA A 394 1.77 7.46 -0.61
C ALA A 394 0.47 8.27 -0.59
N ALA A 395 0.31 9.21 0.34
CA ALA A 395 -0.86 10.08 0.41
C ALA A 395 -0.96 11.01 -0.81
N LEU A 396 0.12 11.69 -1.18
CA LEU A 396 0.19 12.55 -2.37
C LEU A 396 -0.07 11.74 -3.65
N SER A 397 0.54 10.56 -3.75
CA SER A 397 0.32 9.64 -4.87
C SER A 397 -1.15 9.22 -5.00
N ARG A 398 -1.85 9.02 -3.87
CA ARG A 398 -3.27 8.67 -3.86
C ARG A 398 -4.20 9.84 -4.23
N GLN A 399 -3.72 11.07 -4.12
CA GLN A 399 -4.47 12.30 -4.40
C GLN A 399 -4.20 12.86 -5.80
N VAL A 400 -3.67 12.07 -6.74
CA VAL A 400 -3.29 12.53 -8.11
C VAL A 400 -2.18 13.58 -8.09
N ARG A 401 -1.53 13.83 -6.95
CA ARG A 401 -0.49 14.85 -6.81
C ARG A 401 0.86 14.21 -7.07
N GLY A 402 0.99 13.50 -8.20
CA GLY A 402 2.18 12.75 -8.59
C GLY A 402 3.42 13.64 -8.67
N ASP A 403 3.29 14.80 -9.29
CA ASP A 403 4.36 15.80 -9.38
C ASP A 403 4.79 16.31 -8.00
N GLU A 404 3.84 16.44 -7.06
CA GLU A 404 4.15 16.85 -5.69
C GLU A 404 4.74 15.70 -4.87
N ALA A 405 4.30 14.47 -5.10
CA ALA A 405 4.88 13.28 -4.48
C ALA A 405 6.33 13.11 -4.92
N GLU A 406 6.59 13.27 -6.21
CA GLU A 406 7.93 13.29 -6.80
C GLU A 406 8.75 14.45 -6.25
N ALA A 407 8.24 15.68 -6.28
CA ALA A 407 8.93 16.86 -5.76
C ALA A 407 9.23 16.73 -4.26
N TYR A 408 8.33 16.10 -3.50
CA TYR A 408 8.51 15.83 -2.08
C TYR A 408 9.67 14.87 -1.83
N VAL A 409 9.67 13.70 -2.48
CA VAL A 409 10.74 12.71 -2.31
C VAL A 409 12.08 13.24 -2.86
N LEU A 410 12.09 13.86 -4.04
CA LEU A 410 13.30 14.44 -4.63
C LEU A 410 13.83 15.62 -3.80
N GLY A 411 12.95 16.45 -3.22
CA GLY A 411 13.33 17.57 -2.35
C GLY A 411 13.89 17.14 -0.99
N LEU A 412 13.68 15.88 -0.62
CA LEU A 412 14.26 15.24 0.56
C LEU A 412 15.51 14.43 0.23
N ALA A 413 15.72 14.03 -1.03
CA ALA A 413 16.74 13.08 -1.44
C ALA A 413 18.19 13.48 -1.08
N ASP A 414 18.49 14.78 -1.10
CA ASP A 414 19.81 15.29 -0.69
C ASP A 414 19.91 15.62 0.81
N LYS A 415 18.77 15.75 1.50
CA LYS A 415 18.72 16.02 2.94
C LYS A 415 18.75 14.75 3.77
N LEU A 416 18.15 13.68 3.25
CA LEU A 416 17.93 12.40 3.93
C LEU A 416 18.66 11.28 3.19
N THR A 417 19.99 11.38 3.16
CA THR A 417 20.87 10.43 2.46
C THR A 417 20.93 9.06 3.13
N ASP A 418 20.50 8.97 4.39
CA ASP A 418 20.44 7.77 5.22
C ASP A 418 19.07 7.07 5.20
N ASN A 419 18.12 7.57 4.42
CA ASN A 419 16.78 7.02 4.31
C ASN A 419 16.63 6.12 3.08
N LEU A 420 16.49 4.80 3.28
CA LEU A 420 16.45 3.82 2.19
C LEU A 420 15.31 4.11 1.21
N PHE A 421 14.09 4.34 1.71
CA PHE A 421 12.91 4.61 0.89
C PHE A 421 13.11 5.84 0.00
N VAL A 422 13.60 6.94 0.57
CA VAL A 422 13.84 8.18 -0.19
C VAL A 422 14.85 7.95 -1.29
N GLN A 423 15.97 7.26 -1.00
CA GLN A 423 17.01 7.01 -1.98
C GLN A 423 16.55 6.06 -3.08
N GLU A 424 15.92 4.94 -2.73
CA GLU A 424 15.40 4.00 -3.72
C GLU A 424 14.35 4.67 -4.61
N LYS A 425 13.38 5.37 -4.00
CA LYS A 425 12.28 5.97 -4.74
C LYS A 425 12.73 7.12 -5.63
N SER A 426 13.67 7.94 -5.17
CA SER A 426 14.31 8.98 -6.00
C SER A 426 15.08 8.37 -7.18
N GLY A 427 15.74 7.23 -6.96
CA GLY A 427 16.41 6.48 -8.02
C GLY A 427 15.45 6.02 -9.11
N MET A 428 14.31 5.45 -8.72
CA MET A 428 13.27 5.03 -9.66
C MET A 428 12.69 6.19 -10.47
N LEU A 429 12.33 7.29 -9.81
CA LEU A 429 11.77 8.48 -10.46
C LEU A 429 12.73 9.02 -11.54
N LYS A 430 14.01 9.16 -11.20
CA LYS A 430 15.03 9.61 -12.17
C LYS A 430 15.31 8.61 -13.28
N PHE A 431 15.17 7.31 -13.00
CA PHE A 431 15.31 6.28 -14.01
C PHE A 431 14.19 6.37 -15.05
N GLU A 432 12.94 6.55 -14.60
CA GLU A 432 11.76 6.74 -15.45
C GLU A 432 11.85 8.03 -16.30
N SER A 433 12.38 9.11 -15.72
CA SER A 433 12.65 10.37 -16.43
C SER A 433 13.87 10.33 -17.37
N LYS A 434 14.53 9.17 -17.53
CA LYS A 434 15.75 8.96 -18.33
C LYS A 434 16.97 9.78 -17.87
N GLU A 435 16.96 10.26 -16.62
CA GLU A 435 18.09 10.92 -15.97
C GLU A 435 19.00 9.87 -15.31
N HIS A 436 19.60 9.00 -16.13
CA HIS A 436 20.26 7.78 -15.66
C HIS A 436 21.45 8.01 -14.71
N GLU A 437 22.19 9.11 -14.86
CA GLU A 437 23.27 9.48 -13.94
C GLU A 437 22.74 9.84 -12.55
N ALA A 438 21.64 10.59 -12.50
CA ALA A 438 20.96 10.93 -11.24
C ALA A 438 20.35 9.69 -10.59
N ALA A 439 19.76 8.81 -11.38
CA ALA A 439 19.24 7.52 -10.91
C ALA A 439 20.35 6.66 -10.28
N ALA A 440 21.49 6.53 -10.97
CA ALA A 440 22.64 5.79 -10.47
C ALA A 440 23.18 6.37 -9.15
N ARG A 441 23.17 7.70 -8.98
CA ARG A 441 23.57 8.34 -7.72
C ARG A 441 22.66 7.91 -6.56
N TYR A 442 21.35 7.91 -6.76
CA TYR A 442 20.40 7.53 -5.72
C TYR A 442 20.42 6.03 -5.42
N PHE A 443 20.48 5.17 -6.43
CA PHE A 443 20.64 3.72 -6.20
C PHE A 443 21.97 3.38 -5.52
N SER A 444 23.05 4.14 -5.77
CA SER A 444 24.31 3.99 -5.03
C SER A 444 24.14 4.26 -3.54
N ARG A 445 23.37 5.32 -3.18
CA ARG A 445 23.07 5.64 -1.78
C ARG A 445 22.15 4.59 -1.16
N ALA A 446 21.11 4.15 -1.88
CA ALA A 446 20.22 3.09 -1.42
C ALA A 446 20.97 1.76 -1.18
N LEU A 447 21.88 1.38 -2.08
CA LEU A 447 22.70 0.17 -1.93
C LEU A 447 23.68 0.29 -0.74
N ALA A 448 24.15 1.48 -0.41
CA ALA A 448 24.97 1.68 0.78
C ALA A 448 24.18 1.45 2.07
N LEU A 449 22.87 1.70 2.06
CA LEU A 449 21.96 1.49 3.19
C LEU A 449 21.44 0.05 3.27
N SER A 450 21.35 -0.64 2.14
CA SER A 450 20.95 -2.05 2.04
C SER A 450 21.94 -2.83 1.15
N PRO A 451 23.17 -3.12 1.63
CA PRO A 451 24.23 -3.74 0.82
C PRO A 451 23.89 -5.13 0.27
N GLU A 452 23.01 -5.86 0.94
CA GLU A 452 22.55 -7.20 0.60
C GLU A 452 21.50 -7.23 -0.52
N ASP A 453 20.87 -6.09 -0.84
CA ASP A 453 19.78 -6.02 -1.81
C ASP A 453 20.30 -6.10 -3.26
N GLN A 454 20.08 -7.27 -3.89
CA GLN A 454 20.53 -7.52 -5.27
C GLN A 454 19.67 -6.80 -6.31
N SER A 455 18.42 -6.42 -5.98
CA SER A 455 17.54 -5.67 -6.87
C SER A 455 18.01 -4.22 -7.01
N ILE A 456 18.29 -3.55 -5.88
CA ILE A 456 18.88 -2.20 -5.88
C ILE A 456 20.23 -2.23 -6.59
N ARG A 457 21.05 -3.25 -6.33
CA ARG A 457 22.36 -3.42 -6.98
C ARG A 457 22.25 -3.56 -8.50
N ALA A 458 21.32 -4.37 -9.00
CA ALA A 458 21.09 -4.55 -10.43
C ALA A 458 20.61 -3.24 -11.09
N ARG A 459 19.66 -2.54 -10.47
CA ARG A 459 19.18 -1.22 -10.93
C ARG A 459 20.30 -0.19 -11.00
N LEU A 460 21.19 -0.17 -10.01
CA LEU A 460 22.38 0.68 -10.03
C LEU A 460 23.28 0.39 -11.23
N ILE A 461 23.61 -0.88 -11.47
CA ILE A 461 24.47 -1.28 -12.59
C ILE A 461 23.86 -0.83 -13.92
N VAL A 462 22.56 -1.08 -14.14
CA VAL A 462 21.89 -0.69 -15.38
C VAL A 462 21.81 0.83 -15.53
N ALA A 463 21.49 1.56 -14.45
CA ALA A 463 21.51 3.02 -14.48
C ALA A 463 22.91 3.57 -14.86
N LEU A 464 23.99 2.98 -14.33
CA LEU A 464 25.37 3.36 -14.69
C LEU A 464 25.69 3.09 -16.16
N ARG A 465 25.30 1.92 -16.68
CA ARG A 465 25.51 1.58 -18.10
C ARG A 465 24.77 2.53 -19.03
N LEU A 466 23.50 2.82 -18.73
CA LEU A 466 22.68 3.76 -19.52
C LEU A 466 23.20 5.20 -19.41
N ALA A 467 23.87 5.56 -18.31
CA ALA A 467 24.59 6.82 -18.17
C ALA A 467 25.96 6.82 -18.89
N GLY A 468 26.40 5.70 -19.47
CA GLY A 468 27.69 5.56 -20.15
C GLY A 468 28.88 5.25 -19.23
N ASP A 469 28.64 5.01 -17.94
CA ASP A 469 29.67 4.72 -16.94
C ASP A 469 29.89 3.21 -16.76
N GLU A 470 30.38 2.57 -17.83
CA GLU A 470 30.65 1.13 -17.87
C GLU A 470 31.70 0.70 -16.82
N SER A 471 32.62 1.61 -16.48
CA SER A 471 33.68 1.33 -15.50
C SER A 471 33.11 1.15 -14.10
N ARG A 472 32.22 2.04 -13.64
CA ARG A 472 31.57 1.88 -12.33
C ARG A 472 30.55 0.75 -12.33
N ALA A 473 29.83 0.54 -13.43
CA ALA A 473 28.92 -0.59 -13.56
C ALA A 473 29.65 -1.93 -13.33
N LYS A 474 30.81 -2.09 -13.97
CA LYS A 474 31.68 -3.26 -13.79
C LYS A 474 32.18 -3.40 -12.35
N ALA A 475 32.60 -2.30 -11.72
CA ALA A 475 33.07 -2.34 -10.33
C ALA A 475 31.97 -2.76 -9.33
N VAL A 476 30.72 -2.33 -9.52
CA VAL A 476 29.58 -2.73 -8.66
C VAL A 476 29.24 -4.21 -8.85
N LEU A 477 29.35 -4.70 -10.09
CA LEU A 477 29.10 -6.09 -10.47
C LEU A 477 30.17 -7.07 -9.96
N GLU A 478 31.43 -6.66 -10.00
CA GLU A 478 32.58 -7.49 -9.59
C GLU A 478 32.94 -7.33 -8.10
N ASN A 479 32.03 -6.76 -7.30
CA ASN A 479 32.29 -6.51 -5.89
C ASN A 479 32.55 -7.84 -5.13
N PRO A 480 33.74 -8.03 -4.54
CA PRO A 480 34.14 -9.28 -3.90
C PRO A 480 33.33 -9.62 -2.64
N SER A 481 32.54 -8.67 -2.10
CA SER A 481 31.64 -8.92 -0.96
C SER A 481 30.36 -9.65 -1.36
N ILE A 482 30.12 -9.90 -2.66
CA ILE A 482 28.94 -10.63 -3.13
C ILE A 482 29.20 -12.13 -2.93
N GLU A 483 28.47 -12.74 -2.00
CA GLU A 483 28.53 -14.18 -1.78
C GLU A 483 28.07 -14.96 -3.02
N LYS A 484 28.57 -16.19 -3.19
CA LYS A 484 28.28 -17.02 -4.39
C LYS A 484 26.78 -17.20 -4.68
N PRO A 485 25.88 -17.41 -3.69
CA PRO A 485 24.44 -17.47 -3.95
C PRO A 485 23.89 -16.12 -4.47
N ALA A 486 24.28 -15.02 -3.84
CA ALA A 486 23.87 -13.66 -4.22
C ALA A 486 24.40 -13.24 -5.60
N ALA A 487 25.53 -13.81 -6.05
CA ALA A 487 26.06 -13.58 -7.39
C ALA A 487 25.15 -14.17 -8.48
N GLY A 488 24.49 -15.29 -8.22
CA GLY A 488 23.47 -15.86 -9.11
C GLY A 488 22.27 -14.92 -9.24
N ASP A 489 21.71 -14.49 -8.10
CA ASP A 489 20.54 -13.61 -8.05
C ASP A 489 20.79 -12.24 -8.71
N LEU A 490 21.97 -11.65 -8.49
CA LEU A 490 22.36 -10.40 -9.15
C LEU A 490 22.43 -10.55 -10.68
N ARG A 491 23.04 -11.64 -11.16
CA ARG A 491 23.16 -11.91 -12.60
C ARG A 491 21.80 -12.18 -13.23
N MET A 492 20.87 -12.77 -12.50
CA MET A 492 19.47 -12.90 -12.91
C MET A 492 18.79 -11.55 -13.04
N CYS A 493 18.89 -10.70 -12.02
CA CYS A 493 18.29 -9.36 -12.05
C CYS A 493 18.86 -8.52 -13.22
N LEU A 494 20.17 -8.62 -13.50
CA LEU A 494 20.78 -7.94 -14.66
C LEU A 494 20.33 -8.50 -16.00
N ALA A 495 20.25 -9.83 -16.11
CA ALA A 495 19.73 -10.45 -17.32
C ALA A 495 18.31 -9.96 -17.61
N GLN A 496 17.47 -9.84 -16.57
CA GLN A 496 16.11 -9.35 -16.69
C GLN A 496 16.03 -7.92 -17.22
N LEU A 497 16.75 -6.99 -16.59
CA LEU A 497 16.76 -5.59 -16.99
C LEU A 497 17.29 -5.40 -18.42
N GLU A 498 18.29 -6.16 -18.84
CA GLU A 498 18.82 -6.12 -20.21
C GLU A 498 17.83 -6.66 -21.24
N ILE A 499 16.95 -7.58 -20.85
CA ILE A 499 15.91 -8.12 -21.74
C ILE A 499 14.80 -7.10 -21.93
N ASP A 500 14.38 -6.42 -20.85
CA ASP A 500 13.40 -5.34 -20.93
C ASP A 500 13.93 -4.17 -21.77
N ALA A 501 15.25 -3.94 -21.76
CA ALA A 501 15.93 -2.98 -22.63
C ALA A 501 16.17 -3.49 -24.08
N GLY A 502 15.82 -4.73 -24.40
CA GLY A 502 16.02 -5.35 -25.73
C GLY A 502 17.46 -5.79 -26.04
N ALA A 503 18.36 -5.75 -25.06
CA ALA A 503 19.78 -6.09 -25.17
C ALA A 503 20.03 -7.60 -24.94
N LEU A 504 19.38 -8.45 -25.75
CA LEU A 504 19.35 -9.92 -25.56
C LEU A 504 20.74 -10.58 -25.49
N THR A 505 21.73 -10.07 -26.21
CA THR A 505 23.11 -10.60 -26.17
C THR A 505 23.79 -10.35 -24.82
N ASN A 506 23.55 -9.19 -24.21
CA ASN A 506 24.09 -8.87 -22.89
C ASN A 506 23.43 -9.74 -21.81
N ALA A 507 22.11 -9.90 -21.91
CA ALA A 507 21.35 -10.77 -21.03
C ALA A 507 21.85 -12.21 -21.06
N LEU A 508 22.11 -12.77 -22.25
CA LEU A 508 22.70 -14.10 -22.41
C LEU A 508 24.09 -14.20 -21.74
N GLY A 509 24.90 -13.13 -21.81
CA GLY A 509 26.17 -13.05 -21.08
C GLY A 509 26.00 -13.17 -19.57
N HIS A 510 25.01 -12.48 -18.99
CA HIS A 510 24.72 -12.56 -17.56
C HIS A 510 24.20 -13.93 -17.13
N LEU A 511 23.34 -14.57 -17.93
CA LEU A 511 22.81 -15.91 -17.64
C LEU A 511 23.90 -16.98 -17.68
N ASN A 512 24.83 -16.89 -18.63
CA ASN A 512 26.00 -17.77 -18.66
C ASN A 512 26.88 -17.57 -17.42
N ALA A 513 27.08 -16.33 -16.98
CA ALA A 513 27.83 -16.04 -15.76
C ALA A 513 27.11 -16.55 -14.50
N ALA A 514 25.78 -16.46 -14.44
CA ALA A 514 24.98 -17.01 -13.35
C ALA A 514 25.15 -18.54 -13.24
N LEU A 515 25.06 -19.25 -14.36
CA LEU A 515 25.22 -20.70 -14.42
C LEU A 515 26.66 -21.18 -14.19
N GLN A 516 27.66 -20.35 -14.53
CA GLN A 516 29.05 -20.63 -14.13
C GLN A 516 29.25 -20.51 -12.62
N ALA A 517 28.59 -19.55 -11.98
CA ALA A 517 28.66 -19.35 -10.54
C ALA A 517 27.85 -20.41 -9.76
N GLN A 518 26.69 -20.81 -10.30
CA GLN A 518 25.78 -21.80 -9.73
C GLN A 518 25.23 -22.71 -10.84
N PRO A 519 25.90 -23.84 -11.13
CA PRO A 519 25.52 -24.76 -12.21
C PRO A 519 24.10 -25.33 -12.10
N ASP A 520 23.58 -25.46 -10.88
CA ASP A 520 22.25 -26.00 -10.61
C ASP A 520 21.17 -24.91 -10.46
N PHE A 521 21.45 -23.67 -10.88
CA PHE A 521 20.49 -22.57 -10.75
C PHE A 521 19.40 -22.66 -11.82
N GLN A 522 18.36 -23.45 -11.52
CA GLN A 522 17.29 -23.77 -12.45
C GLN A 522 16.64 -22.54 -13.12
N PRO A 523 16.32 -21.44 -12.39
CA PRO A 523 15.81 -20.22 -13.00
C PRO A 523 16.71 -19.67 -14.12
N ALA A 524 18.04 -19.72 -13.97
CA ALA A 524 18.97 -19.22 -14.98
C ALA A 524 19.05 -20.12 -16.23
N HIS A 525 18.87 -21.44 -16.08
CA HIS A 525 18.78 -22.38 -17.21
C HIS A 525 17.53 -22.11 -18.05
N ASP A 526 16.38 -21.97 -17.38
CA ASP A 526 15.09 -21.74 -18.03
C ASP A 526 15.11 -20.40 -18.79
N LEU A 527 15.69 -19.36 -18.17
CA LEU A 527 15.82 -18.03 -18.77
C LEU A 527 16.77 -18.02 -19.97
N LYS A 528 17.89 -18.74 -19.89
CA LYS A 528 18.89 -18.81 -20.95
C LYS A 528 18.32 -19.42 -22.23
N LEU A 529 17.59 -20.52 -22.11
CA LEU A 529 16.96 -21.20 -23.24
C LEU A 529 16.02 -20.27 -24.03
N LYS A 530 15.23 -19.48 -23.29
CA LYS A 530 14.31 -18.49 -23.84
C LYS A 530 15.05 -17.38 -24.59
N VAL A 531 16.08 -16.79 -24.00
CA VAL A 531 16.88 -15.72 -24.64
C VAL A 531 17.59 -16.23 -25.90
N GLU A 532 18.13 -17.45 -25.88
CA GLU A 532 18.76 -18.08 -27.06
C GLU A 532 17.75 -18.33 -28.19
N GLU A 533 16.50 -18.64 -27.87
CA GLU A 533 15.42 -18.76 -28.85
C GLU A 533 15.08 -17.40 -29.48
N ASP A 534 14.94 -16.36 -28.67
CA ASP A 534 14.59 -15.02 -29.16
C ASP A 534 15.70 -14.39 -30.01
N ILE A 535 16.97 -14.61 -29.65
CA ILE A 535 18.12 -14.23 -30.50
C ILE A 535 18.05 -14.93 -31.86
N ARG A 536 17.72 -16.23 -31.89
CA ARG A 536 17.55 -16.99 -33.15
C ARG A 536 16.40 -16.44 -33.99
N ARG A 537 15.25 -16.15 -33.39
CA ARG A 537 14.10 -15.56 -34.07
C ARG A 537 14.41 -14.17 -34.63
N ALA A 538 15.11 -13.33 -33.87
CA ALA A 538 15.53 -12.01 -34.31
C ALA A 538 16.47 -12.08 -35.53
N ARG A 539 17.46 -12.99 -35.52
CA ARG A 539 18.34 -13.25 -36.67
C ARG A 539 17.58 -13.72 -37.91
N PHE A 540 16.61 -14.62 -37.73
CA PHE A 540 15.78 -15.13 -38.83
C PHE A 540 14.91 -14.02 -39.45
N ARG A 541 14.26 -13.18 -38.63
CA ARG A 541 13.48 -12.02 -39.09
C ARG A 541 14.35 -10.98 -39.83
N ALA A 542 15.58 -10.74 -39.35
CA ALA A 542 16.51 -9.82 -39.99
C ALA A 542 17.01 -10.34 -41.36
N ALA A 543 17.15 -11.65 -41.52
CA ALA A 543 17.50 -12.29 -42.79
C ALA A 543 16.37 -12.19 -43.84
N PHE A 544 15.11 -12.22 -43.40
CA PHE A 544 13.93 -12.07 -44.26
C PHE A 544 13.64 -10.63 -44.69
N LYS A 545 14.05 -9.62 -43.91
CA LYS A 545 13.93 -8.20 -44.29
C LYS A 545 15.02 -7.72 -45.28
N LYS A 546 16.06 -8.52 -45.51
CA LYS A 546 17.17 -8.23 -46.43
C LYS A 546 17.05 -8.92 -47.79
N LYS A 547 15.99 -9.71 -48.00
CA LYS A 547 15.53 -10.21 -49.30
C LYS A 547 14.28 -9.42 -49.68
#